data_AF-A0A954STA0-F1
#
_entry.id   AF-A0A954STA0-F1
#
_cell.length_a   1.000
_cell.length_b   1.000
_cell.length_c   1.000
_cell.angle_alpha   90.00
_cell.angle_beta   90.00
_cell.angle_gamma   90.00
#
_symmetry.space_group_name_H-M   'P 1'
#
loop_
_entity.id
_entity.type
_entity.pdbx_description
1 polymer ?
#
loop_
_entity_poly.entity_id
_entity_poly.type
_entity_poly.pdbx_seq_one_letter_code
_entity_poly.pdbx_strand_id
1 'polypeptide(L)'
;DVLLGDFVRGLLKCKLKKHKPAIAALRPKEQKFVLNPDAPVTTSRLFERIDQLLDKDMVVVTDVGDCLFGAIDLTIHESTEFISPAYYTSMGFAIPASVGAQFGNPDLRPIVLVGDGAFQMTFQELSTSLRHGFNPIVIVLNNKGYTTERFLQEGPFNNILNWQYHQLPELLGGGWGFEIHTEGDLDQALKASLAQRDEFSLLNVHLQPNDTSPALQRLAESLSKRL
;
A
#
# COMPACT_ATOMS: atom_id res chain seq x y z
N ASP A 1 37.61 -6.14 -12.07
CA ASP A 1 36.16 -6.29 -11.81
C ASP A 1 35.40 -5.10 -12.38
N VAL A 2 34.20 -5.34 -12.89
CA VAL A 2 33.27 -4.28 -13.30
C VAL A 2 32.34 -4.04 -12.11
N LEU A 3 32.43 -2.86 -11.49
CA LEU A 3 31.58 -2.52 -10.35
C LEU A 3 30.21 -2.02 -10.84
N LEU A 4 29.20 -2.01 -9.95
CA LEU A 4 27.89 -1.42 -10.25
C LEU A 4 28.02 0.03 -10.76
N GLY A 5 28.94 0.80 -10.18
CA GLY A 5 29.24 2.16 -10.63
C GLY A 5 29.82 2.24 -12.04
N ASP A 6 30.56 1.22 -12.50
CA ASP A 6 31.07 1.16 -13.88
C ASP A 6 29.96 0.77 -14.85
N PHE A 7 29.07 -0.15 -14.44
CA PHE A 7 27.89 -0.54 -15.21
C PHE A 7 26.94 0.65 -15.43
N VAL A 8 26.57 1.39 -14.37
CA VAL A 8 25.69 2.57 -14.48
C VAL A 8 26.32 3.64 -15.38
N ARG A 9 27.63 3.91 -15.22
CA ARG A 9 28.35 4.86 -16.10
C ARG A 9 28.40 4.40 -17.55
N GLY A 10 28.50 3.10 -17.80
CA GLY A 10 28.40 2.51 -19.14
C GLY A 10 27.00 2.69 -19.72
N LEU A 11 25.96 2.37 -18.95
CA LEU A 11 24.56 2.48 -19.35
C LEU A 11 24.19 3.91 -19.75
N LEU A 12 24.65 4.91 -19.00
CA LEU A 12 24.44 6.33 -19.30
C LEU A 12 25.07 6.78 -20.61
N LYS A 13 26.15 6.13 -21.07
CA LYS A 13 26.80 6.40 -22.36
C LYS A 13 26.10 5.72 -23.53
N CYS A 14 25.29 4.69 -23.28
CA CYS A 14 24.55 3.98 -24.31
C CYS A 14 23.40 4.86 -24.84
N LYS A 15 23.29 4.98 -26.17
CA LYS A 15 22.10 5.55 -26.82
C LYS A 15 20.98 4.51 -26.82
N LEU A 16 20.34 4.31 -25.67
CA LEU A 16 19.23 3.37 -25.53
C LEU A 16 18.00 3.90 -26.28
N LYS A 17 17.42 3.05 -27.14
CA LYS A 17 16.16 3.36 -27.82
C LYS A 17 15.04 3.33 -26.78
N LYS A 18 14.50 4.50 -26.43
CA LYS A 18 13.34 4.59 -25.54
C LYS A 18 12.14 3.92 -26.21
N HIS A 19 11.70 2.79 -25.67
CA HIS A 19 10.41 2.23 -26.04
C HIS A 19 9.33 3.06 -25.34
N LYS A 20 8.47 3.71 -26.12
CA LYS A 20 7.22 4.27 -25.59
C LYS A 20 6.14 3.22 -25.81
N PRO A 21 5.73 2.45 -24.79
CA PRO A 21 4.63 1.52 -24.96
C PRO A 21 3.38 2.30 -25.41
N ALA A 22 2.66 1.76 -26.38
CA ALA A 22 1.37 2.29 -26.80
C ALA A 22 0.32 1.90 -25.75
N ILE A 23 0.39 2.53 -24.59
CA ILE A 23 -0.64 2.40 -23.57
C ILE A 23 -1.79 3.27 -24.04
N ALA A 24 -2.94 2.66 -24.32
CA ALA A 24 -4.17 3.43 -24.55
C ALA A 24 -4.36 4.34 -23.34
N ALA A 25 -4.65 5.61 -23.56
CA ALA A 25 -4.97 6.52 -22.46
C ALA A 25 -6.21 5.97 -21.74
N LEU A 26 -5.97 5.23 -20.65
CA LEU A 26 -7.02 4.86 -19.72
C LEU A 26 -7.42 6.18 -19.08
N ARG A 27 -8.60 6.68 -19.45
CA ARG A 27 -9.18 7.80 -18.73
C ARG A 27 -9.47 7.30 -17.32
N PRO A 28 -9.03 8.00 -16.27
CA PRO A 28 -9.50 7.74 -14.93
C PRO A 28 -11.03 7.68 -14.99
N LYS A 29 -11.64 6.64 -14.42
CA LYS A 29 -13.08 6.67 -14.22
C LYS A 29 -13.32 7.73 -13.16
N GLU A 30 -13.83 8.90 -13.54
CA GLU A 30 -14.35 9.87 -12.59
C GLU A 30 -15.62 9.29 -11.95
N GLN A 31 -15.44 8.39 -11.00
CA GLN A 31 -16.53 7.89 -10.18
C GLN A 31 -16.53 8.73 -8.90
N LYS A 32 -17.54 9.58 -8.74
CA LYS A 32 -17.69 10.39 -7.52
C LYS A 32 -17.86 9.47 -6.33
N PHE A 33 -16.89 9.45 -5.42
CA PHE A 33 -17.02 8.78 -4.14
C PHE A 33 -18.08 9.49 -3.29
N VAL A 34 -19.20 8.80 -3.04
CA VAL A 34 -20.24 9.28 -2.11
C VAL A 34 -20.03 8.58 -0.79
N LEU A 35 -19.68 9.33 0.25
CA LEU A 35 -19.43 8.78 1.59
C LEU A 35 -20.73 8.23 2.20
N ASN A 36 -20.68 7.01 2.72
CA ASN A 36 -21.69 6.46 3.60
C ASN A 36 -21.09 6.25 5.00
N PRO A 37 -21.17 7.26 5.91
CA PRO A 37 -20.38 7.29 7.13
C PRO A 37 -20.55 6.08 8.04
N ASP A 38 -21.76 5.51 8.09
CA ASP A 38 -22.12 4.40 8.98
C ASP A 38 -21.87 3.02 8.36
N ALA A 39 -21.54 2.97 7.06
CA ALA A 39 -21.27 1.70 6.38
C ALA A 39 -19.90 1.15 6.81
N PRO A 40 -19.77 -0.18 6.96
CA PRO A 40 -18.47 -0.80 7.17
C PRO A 40 -17.56 -0.54 5.95
N VAL A 41 -16.26 -0.38 6.20
CA VAL A 41 -15.29 -0.28 5.10
C VAL A 41 -15.23 -1.61 4.37
N THR A 42 -15.25 -1.56 3.03
CA THR A 42 -14.91 -2.71 2.19
C THR A 42 -13.63 -2.43 1.41
N THR A 43 -12.98 -3.48 0.92
CA THR A 43 -11.75 -3.38 0.13
C THR A 43 -11.96 -2.46 -1.07
N SER A 44 -13.05 -2.63 -1.82
CA SER A 44 -13.36 -1.75 -2.96
C SER A 44 -13.52 -0.29 -2.53
N ARG A 45 -14.24 -0.03 -1.43
CA ARG A 45 -14.48 1.33 -0.93
C ARG A 45 -13.24 2.00 -0.37
N LEU A 46 -12.34 1.22 0.25
CA LEU A 46 -11.03 1.68 0.68
C LEU A 46 -10.21 2.19 -0.51
N PHE A 47 -10.08 1.39 -1.57
CA PHE A 47 -9.31 1.78 -2.75
C PHE A 47 -9.96 2.93 -3.53
N GLU A 48 -11.29 2.97 -3.64
CA GLU A 48 -12.01 4.12 -4.21
C GLU A 48 -11.72 5.42 -3.42
N ARG A 49 -11.66 5.35 -2.08
CA ARG A 49 -11.36 6.54 -1.27
C ARG A 49 -9.90 6.99 -1.43
N ILE A 50 -8.97 6.04 -1.47
CA ILE A 50 -7.54 6.31 -1.68
C ILE A 50 -7.32 6.95 -3.05
N ASP A 51 -7.94 6.44 -4.11
CA ASP A 51 -7.84 6.98 -5.47
C ASP A 51 -8.18 8.48 -5.53
N GLN A 52 -9.21 8.90 -4.79
CA GLN A 52 -9.63 10.32 -4.72
C GLN A 52 -8.68 11.21 -3.89
N LEU A 53 -7.72 10.63 -3.19
CA LEU A 53 -6.80 11.32 -2.30
C LEU A 53 -5.40 11.48 -2.90
N LEU A 54 -5.03 10.64 -3.86
CA LEU A 54 -3.73 10.69 -4.50
C LEU A 54 -3.52 12.02 -5.23
N ASP A 55 -2.36 12.61 -5.02
CA ASP A 55 -1.90 13.80 -5.75
C ASP A 55 -0.49 13.57 -6.32
N LYS A 56 0.05 14.58 -7.00
CA LYS A 56 1.37 14.53 -7.65
C LYS A 56 2.56 14.45 -6.69
N ASP A 57 2.35 14.71 -5.39
CA ASP A 57 3.38 14.74 -4.36
C ASP A 57 3.36 13.46 -3.50
N MET A 58 2.61 12.44 -3.93
CA MET A 58 2.48 11.15 -3.25
C MET A 58 3.10 9.99 -4.03
N VAL A 59 3.50 8.95 -3.30
CA VAL A 59 4.03 7.70 -3.88
C VAL A 59 3.25 6.51 -3.30
N VAL A 60 2.76 5.61 -4.15
CA VAL A 60 2.05 4.41 -3.68
C VAL A 60 3.08 3.29 -3.51
N VAL A 61 3.21 2.80 -2.28
CA VAL A 61 4.09 1.67 -1.95
C VAL A 61 3.21 0.54 -1.45
N THR A 62 3.16 -0.56 -2.19
CA THR A 62 2.23 -1.66 -1.88
C THR A 62 2.97 -2.96 -1.61
N ASP A 63 2.49 -3.69 -0.60
CA ASP A 63 2.92 -5.05 -0.31
C ASP A 63 2.22 -6.05 -1.25
N VAL A 64 2.59 -7.32 -1.16
CA VAL A 64 1.95 -8.38 -1.95
C VAL A 64 0.52 -8.66 -1.52
N GLY A 65 -0.13 -9.58 -2.24
CA GLY A 65 -1.50 -9.99 -1.96
C GLY A 65 -2.50 -8.93 -2.39
N ASP A 66 -3.61 -8.83 -1.67
CA ASP A 66 -4.72 -7.98 -2.07
C ASP A 66 -4.39 -6.48 -2.03
N CYS A 67 -3.33 -6.08 -1.32
CA CYS A 67 -2.78 -4.73 -1.37
C CYS A 67 -2.34 -4.37 -2.79
N LEU A 68 -1.57 -5.24 -3.46
CA LEU A 68 -1.12 -5.03 -4.83
C LEU A 68 -2.27 -5.09 -5.83
N PHE A 69 -3.17 -6.07 -5.67
CA PHE A 69 -4.29 -6.26 -6.59
C PHE A 69 -5.32 -5.13 -6.50
N GLY A 70 -5.65 -4.65 -5.31
CA GLY A 70 -6.55 -3.50 -5.17
C GLY A 70 -5.90 -2.19 -5.63
N ALA A 71 -4.58 -2.06 -5.47
CA ALA A 71 -3.85 -0.86 -5.88
C ALA A 71 -3.66 -0.72 -7.40
N ILE A 72 -3.84 -1.80 -8.18
CA ILE A 72 -3.58 -1.78 -9.63
C ILE A 72 -4.54 -0.86 -10.40
N ASP A 73 -5.72 -0.62 -9.83
CA ASP A 73 -6.76 0.22 -10.43
C ASP A 73 -6.66 1.69 -9.96
N LEU A 74 -5.67 2.04 -9.11
CA LEU A 74 -5.43 3.41 -8.65
C LEU A 74 -4.89 4.30 -9.78
N THR A 75 -5.38 5.52 -9.82
CA THR A 75 -4.93 6.58 -10.71
C THR A 75 -3.65 7.20 -10.16
N ILE A 76 -2.57 7.10 -10.93
CA ILE A 76 -1.26 7.64 -10.58
C ILE A 76 -1.02 8.96 -11.33
N HIS A 77 -0.57 10.00 -10.63
CA HIS A 77 -0.48 11.37 -11.14
C HIS A 77 0.97 11.74 -11.52
N GLU A 78 1.20 12.06 -12.79
CA GLU A 78 2.54 12.37 -13.35
C GLU A 78 3.53 11.19 -13.21
N SER A 79 4.82 11.46 -12.95
CA SER A 79 5.87 10.43 -12.85
C SER A 79 5.85 9.67 -11.52
N THR A 80 4.83 9.86 -10.67
CA THR A 80 4.77 9.29 -9.32
C THR A 80 4.89 7.78 -9.37
N GLU A 81 5.75 7.29 -8.48
CA GLU A 81 6.29 5.95 -8.57
C GLU A 81 5.30 4.98 -7.88
N PHE A 82 4.80 4.01 -8.63
CA PHE A 82 4.12 2.87 -8.04
C PHE A 82 5.19 1.84 -7.69
N ILE A 83 5.47 1.64 -6.40
CA ILE A 83 6.52 0.74 -5.93
C ILE A 83 5.89 -0.52 -5.37
N SER A 84 6.24 -1.67 -5.94
CA SER A 84 5.76 -2.97 -5.48
C SER A 84 6.81 -4.07 -5.69
N PRO A 85 6.79 -5.13 -4.86
CA PRO A 85 7.65 -6.29 -5.01
C PRO A 85 7.05 -7.30 -6.00
N ALA A 86 6.42 -6.85 -7.10
CA ALA A 86 5.59 -7.70 -7.97
C ALA A 86 6.31 -8.92 -8.58
N TYR A 87 7.65 -8.89 -8.68
CA TYR A 87 8.45 -10.02 -9.15
C TYR A 87 8.90 -10.96 -8.02
N TYR A 88 9.52 -10.40 -6.97
CA TYR A 88 10.10 -11.20 -5.88
C TYR A 88 9.07 -11.65 -4.84
N THR A 89 7.90 -10.99 -4.83
CA THR A 89 6.73 -11.31 -4.01
C THR A 89 7.04 -11.49 -2.51
N SER A 90 7.95 -10.67 -1.97
CA SER A 90 8.28 -10.72 -0.53
C SER A 90 7.26 -9.93 0.27
N MET A 91 6.67 -10.60 1.27
CA MET A 91 5.86 -9.95 2.30
C MET A 91 6.72 -9.05 3.20
N GLY A 92 6.11 -7.99 3.73
CA GLY A 92 6.77 -7.04 4.63
C GLY A 92 7.64 -6.01 3.89
N PHE A 93 7.51 -5.92 2.57
CA PHE A 93 8.30 -5.01 1.75
C PHE A 93 7.91 -3.54 1.94
N ALA A 94 6.61 -3.26 2.11
CA ALA A 94 6.08 -1.93 1.85
C ALA A 94 6.58 -0.85 2.84
N ILE A 95 6.69 -1.19 4.13
CA ILE A 95 7.12 -0.24 5.17
C ILE A 95 8.62 0.13 5.02
N PRO A 96 9.56 -0.83 4.92
CA PRO A 96 10.96 -0.49 4.61
C PRO A 96 11.12 0.24 3.26
N ALA A 97 10.32 -0.13 2.24
CA ALA A 97 10.37 0.53 0.94
C ALA A 97 9.90 1.99 1.02
N SER A 98 8.92 2.34 1.87
CA SER A 98 8.52 3.73 2.07
C SER A 98 9.59 4.57 2.73
N VAL A 99 10.35 4.00 3.66
CA VAL A 99 11.54 4.63 4.25
C VAL A 99 12.58 4.91 3.15
N GLY A 100 12.86 3.92 2.32
CA GLY A 100 13.77 4.07 1.17
C GLY A 100 13.31 5.14 0.18
N ALA A 101 12.00 5.21 -0.12
CA ALA A 101 11.42 6.21 -0.99
C ALA A 101 11.64 7.63 -0.46
N GLN A 102 11.43 7.86 0.85
CA GLN A 102 11.65 9.18 1.46
C GLN A 102 13.13 9.54 1.62
N PHE A 103 14.02 8.57 1.77
CA PHE A 103 15.45 8.83 1.64
C PHE A 103 15.84 9.24 0.21
N GLY A 104 15.23 8.62 -0.81
CA GLY A 104 15.47 8.94 -2.21
C GLY A 104 14.89 10.30 -2.62
N ASN A 105 13.71 10.63 -2.11
CA ASN A 105 13.03 11.90 -2.33
C ASN A 105 12.17 12.28 -1.11
N PRO A 106 12.68 13.16 -0.22
CA PRO A 106 11.97 13.57 0.99
C PRO A 106 10.65 14.33 0.75
N ASP A 107 10.47 14.90 -0.44
CA ASP A 107 9.27 15.68 -0.79
C ASP A 107 8.07 14.77 -1.12
N LEU A 108 8.33 13.50 -1.45
CA LEU A 108 7.26 12.53 -1.69
C LEU A 108 6.70 11.99 -0.38
N ARG A 109 5.37 11.93 -0.31
CA ARG A 109 4.66 11.31 0.82
C ARG A 109 4.18 9.91 0.45
N PRO A 110 4.68 8.84 1.10
CA PRO A 110 4.21 7.50 0.82
C PRO A 110 2.79 7.24 1.34
N ILE A 111 1.95 6.66 0.48
CA ILE A 111 0.78 5.88 0.88
C ILE A 111 1.20 4.41 0.87
N VAL A 112 1.31 3.82 2.06
CA VAL A 112 1.79 2.46 2.25
C VAL A 112 0.61 1.52 2.44
N LEU A 113 0.48 0.56 1.54
CA LEU A 113 -0.59 -0.45 1.59
C LEU A 113 0.04 -1.77 2.03
N VAL A 114 -0.36 -2.26 3.20
CA VAL A 114 0.25 -3.44 3.80
C VAL A 114 -0.81 -4.32 4.46
N GLY A 115 -0.77 -5.62 4.22
CA GLY A 115 -1.65 -6.57 4.92
C GLY A 115 -1.21 -6.73 6.38
N ASP A 116 -2.14 -7.04 7.27
CA ASP A 116 -1.87 -7.27 8.69
C ASP A 116 -0.74 -8.28 8.96
N GLY A 117 -0.71 -9.38 8.22
CA GLY A 117 0.35 -10.38 8.34
C GLY A 117 1.70 -9.96 7.78
N ALA A 118 1.71 -9.12 6.73
CA ALA A 118 2.95 -8.53 6.19
C ALA A 118 3.49 -7.45 7.13
N PHE A 119 2.61 -6.67 7.74
CA PHE A 119 2.94 -5.64 8.73
C PHE A 119 3.73 -6.24 9.90
N GLN A 120 3.30 -7.40 10.43
CA GLN A 120 3.98 -8.07 11.56
C GLN A 120 5.44 -8.45 11.28
N MET A 121 5.87 -8.49 10.02
CA MET A 121 7.23 -8.88 9.65
C MET A 121 8.23 -7.72 9.79
N THR A 122 7.79 -6.49 9.50
CA THR A 122 8.71 -5.35 9.27
C THR A 122 8.24 -4.01 9.85
N PHE A 123 7.19 -3.98 10.68
CA PHE A 123 6.68 -2.74 11.29
C PHE A 123 7.70 -1.91 12.05
N GLN A 124 8.78 -2.52 12.55
CA GLN A 124 9.85 -1.85 13.28
C GLN A 124 10.52 -0.72 12.48
N GLU A 125 10.43 -0.72 11.14
CA GLU A 125 10.92 0.38 10.32
C GLU A 125 10.13 1.68 10.49
N LEU A 126 8.94 1.65 11.11
CA LEU A 126 8.26 2.87 11.57
C LEU A 126 9.09 3.64 12.60
N SER A 127 9.95 2.96 13.38
CA SER A 127 10.90 3.62 14.28
C SER A 127 11.96 4.41 13.50
N THR A 128 12.38 3.91 12.33
CA THR A 128 13.26 4.64 11.40
C THR A 128 12.54 5.87 10.85
N SER A 129 11.25 5.73 10.48
CA SER A 129 10.46 6.88 10.04
C SER A 129 10.43 8.00 11.09
N LEU A 130 10.17 7.67 12.36
CA LEU A 130 10.20 8.66 13.46
C LEU A 130 11.57 9.30 13.61
N ARG A 131 12.63 8.49 13.64
CA ARG A 131 14.01 8.98 13.79
C ARG A 131 14.39 10.02 12.74
N HIS A 132 13.85 9.89 11.53
CA HIS A 132 14.17 10.74 10.40
C HIS A 132 13.10 11.79 10.08
N GLY A 133 12.03 11.90 10.88
CA GLY A 133 10.93 12.85 10.63
C GLY A 133 10.15 12.53 9.36
N PHE A 134 10.11 11.26 8.98
CA PHE A 134 9.36 10.77 7.83
C PHE A 134 7.88 10.59 8.19
N ASN A 135 7.02 10.84 7.20
CA ASN A 135 5.58 11.01 7.39
C ASN A 135 4.71 10.13 6.45
N PRO A 136 5.02 8.84 6.26
CA PRO A 136 4.17 7.96 5.45
C PRO A 136 2.78 7.80 6.09
N ILE A 137 1.77 7.62 5.25
CA ILE A 137 0.43 7.18 5.68
C ILE A 137 0.38 5.67 5.46
N VAL A 138 0.46 4.91 6.54
CA VAL A 138 0.48 3.44 6.53
C VAL A 138 -0.91 2.91 6.78
N ILE A 139 -1.45 2.19 5.80
CA ILE A 139 -2.79 1.61 5.82
C ILE A 139 -2.64 0.10 5.95
N VAL A 140 -3.01 -0.42 7.12
CA VAL A 140 -3.05 -1.84 7.41
C VAL A 140 -4.39 -2.39 6.98
N LEU A 141 -4.41 -3.27 5.98
CA LEU A 141 -5.59 -4.04 5.58
C LEU A 141 -5.75 -5.19 6.58
N ASN A 142 -6.52 -4.95 7.64
CA ASN A 142 -6.74 -5.91 8.72
C ASN A 142 -7.94 -6.81 8.44
N ASN A 143 -7.68 -7.90 7.71
CA ASN A 143 -8.63 -8.95 7.41
C ASN A 143 -8.37 -10.26 8.20
N LYS A 144 -7.54 -10.18 9.25
CA LYS A 144 -7.26 -11.23 10.25
C LYS A 144 -6.50 -12.43 9.68
N GLY A 145 -5.48 -12.19 8.84
CA GLY A 145 -4.53 -13.19 8.40
C GLY A 145 -4.19 -13.17 6.91
N TYR A 146 -3.65 -14.28 6.41
CA TYR A 146 -3.15 -14.37 5.05
C TYR A 146 -4.28 -14.65 4.04
N THR A 147 -5.22 -13.70 3.86
CA THR A 147 -6.40 -13.86 3.01
C THR A 147 -6.07 -14.32 1.59
N THR A 148 -5.03 -13.78 0.94
CA THR A 148 -4.64 -14.22 -0.41
C THR A 148 -4.25 -15.69 -0.45
N GLU A 149 -3.52 -16.19 0.56
CA GLU A 149 -3.12 -17.59 0.65
C GLU A 149 -4.32 -18.51 0.87
N ARG A 150 -5.37 -18.05 1.57
CA ARG A 150 -6.61 -18.83 1.75
C ARG A 150 -7.28 -19.23 0.44
N PHE A 151 -7.13 -18.41 -0.61
CA PHE A 151 -7.64 -18.72 -1.95
C PHE A 151 -6.76 -19.72 -2.71
N LEU A 152 -5.48 -19.81 -2.38
CA LEU A 152 -4.54 -20.73 -3.02
C LEU A 152 -4.53 -22.09 -2.31
N GLN A 153 -4.35 -22.06 -0.99
CA GLN A 153 -4.35 -23.23 -0.13
C GLN A 153 -4.82 -22.85 1.27
N GLU A 154 -5.99 -23.34 1.66
CA GLU A 154 -6.52 -23.07 2.98
C GLU A 154 -5.87 -23.95 4.06
N GLY A 155 -5.62 -23.35 5.24
CA GLY A 155 -5.05 -24.06 6.37
C GLY A 155 -4.84 -23.20 7.62
N PRO A 156 -4.52 -23.82 8.77
CA PRO A 156 -4.36 -23.11 10.05
C PRO A 156 -3.16 -22.14 10.05
N PHE A 157 -2.19 -22.35 9.16
CA PHE A 157 -1.03 -21.45 8.97
C PHE A 157 -1.41 -20.08 8.42
N ASN A 158 -2.62 -19.91 7.88
CA ASN A 158 -3.13 -18.61 7.43
C ASN A 158 -3.66 -17.75 8.59
N ASN A 159 -3.83 -18.32 9.79
CA ASN A 159 -4.32 -17.63 10.98
C ASN A 159 -3.16 -17.02 11.76
N ILE A 160 -3.20 -15.70 11.92
CA ILE A 160 -2.23 -14.95 12.73
C ILE A 160 -2.91 -14.35 13.96
N LEU A 161 -2.12 -13.98 14.96
CA LEU A 161 -2.63 -13.23 16.10
C LEU A 161 -3.00 -11.81 15.64
N ASN A 162 -4.26 -11.40 15.83
CA ASN A 162 -4.66 -10.03 15.54
C ASN A 162 -4.09 -9.06 16.58
N TRP A 163 -3.40 -8.02 16.14
CA TRP A 163 -2.88 -6.96 17.02
C TRP A 163 -3.78 -5.73 17.00
N GLN A 164 -3.61 -4.87 18.00
CA GLN A 164 -4.15 -3.52 17.99
C GLN A 164 -3.16 -2.60 17.28
N TYR A 165 -3.02 -2.77 15.95
CA TYR A 165 -1.95 -2.12 15.17
C TYR A 165 -1.90 -0.60 15.38
N HIS A 166 -3.06 0.06 15.46
CA HIS A 166 -3.19 1.49 15.68
C HIS A 166 -2.61 1.99 17.02
N GLN A 167 -2.31 1.12 17.99
CA GLN A 167 -1.66 1.48 19.26
C GLN A 167 -0.12 1.46 19.19
N LEU A 168 0.46 0.94 18.11
CA LEU A 168 1.92 0.91 17.96
C LEU A 168 2.61 2.29 17.99
N PRO A 169 2.00 3.40 17.52
CA PRO A 169 2.61 4.71 17.67
C PRO A 169 2.86 5.09 19.14
N GLU A 170 1.96 4.70 20.05
CA GLU A 170 2.16 4.90 21.50
C GLU A 170 3.38 4.10 22.01
N LEU A 171 3.52 2.85 21.57
CA LEU A 171 4.69 2.02 21.90
C LEU A 171 6.00 2.61 21.38
N LEU A 172 5.99 3.14 20.15
CA LEU A 172 7.17 3.71 19.51
C LEU A 172 7.51 5.13 20.02
N GLY A 173 6.59 5.76 20.76
CA GLY A 173 6.75 7.11 21.30
C GLY A 173 6.49 8.23 20.28
N GLY A 174 5.78 7.95 19.19
CA GLY A 174 5.45 8.92 18.14
C GLY A 174 4.67 8.31 16.99
N GLY A 175 4.01 9.16 16.20
CA GLY A 175 3.11 8.80 15.11
C GLY A 175 1.63 8.86 15.51
N TRP A 176 0.75 8.77 14.52
CA TRP A 176 -0.70 8.94 14.69
C TRP A 176 -1.43 7.63 14.42
N GLY A 177 -2.07 7.07 15.44
CA GLY A 177 -2.83 5.82 15.34
C GLY A 177 -4.32 6.05 15.10
N PHE A 178 -4.90 5.33 14.13
CA PHE A 178 -6.33 5.37 13.85
C PHE A 178 -6.90 3.95 13.77
N GLU A 179 -7.98 3.71 14.49
CA GLU A 179 -8.79 2.50 14.35
C GLU A 179 -9.98 2.80 13.44
N ILE A 180 -10.20 1.98 12.41
CA ILE A 180 -11.17 2.26 11.34
C ILE A 180 -12.07 1.05 11.14
N HIS A 181 -13.37 1.25 11.36
CA HIS A 181 -14.40 0.24 11.12
C HIS A 181 -15.37 0.66 10.02
N THR A 182 -15.60 1.97 9.88
CA THR A 182 -16.58 2.55 8.96
C THR A 182 -15.96 3.47 7.91
N GLU A 183 -16.68 3.75 6.83
CA GLU A 183 -16.22 4.74 5.83
C GLU A 183 -16.06 6.13 6.46
N GLY A 184 -16.86 6.47 7.48
CA GLY A 184 -16.73 7.70 8.24
C GLY A 184 -15.39 7.79 8.98
N ASP A 185 -15.00 6.71 9.66
CA ASP A 185 -13.70 6.62 10.34
C ASP A 185 -12.56 6.77 9.32
N LEU A 186 -12.67 6.07 8.18
CA LEU A 186 -11.66 6.11 7.12
C LEU A 186 -11.47 7.52 6.57
N ASP A 187 -12.57 8.20 6.25
CA ASP A 187 -12.53 9.57 5.70
C ASP A 187 -11.92 10.57 6.70
N GLN A 188 -12.28 10.44 7.99
CA GLN A 188 -11.71 11.27 9.05
C GLN A 188 -10.22 11.01 9.26
N ALA A 189 -9.82 9.74 9.35
CA ALA A 189 -8.43 9.34 9.54
C ALA A 189 -7.54 9.81 8.38
N LEU A 190 -8.02 9.66 7.13
CA LEU A 190 -7.29 10.13 5.95
C LEU A 190 -7.17 11.66 5.94
N LYS A 191 -8.24 12.41 6.25
CA LYS A 191 -8.18 13.87 6.34
C LYS A 191 -7.22 14.34 7.44
N ALA A 192 -7.27 13.72 8.62
CA ALA A 192 -6.36 14.02 9.72
C ALA A 192 -4.90 13.73 9.33
N SER A 193 -4.67 12.57 8.71
CA SER A 193 -3.34 12.19 8.21
C SER A 193 -2.83 13.15 7.15
N LEU A 194 -3.67 13.64 6.24
CA LEU A 194 -3.27 14.65 5.25
C LEU A 194 -2.92 16.00 5.87
N ALA A 195 -3.68 16.43 6.87
CA ALA A 195 -3.49 17.70 7.56
C ALA A 195 -2.19 17.72 8.38
N GLN A 196 -1.76 16.58 8.91
CA GLN A 196 -0.54 16.45 9.70
C GLN A 196 0.61 15.87 8.88
N ARG A 197 1.77 16.53 8.89
CA ARG A 197 2.94 16.13 8.08
C ARG A 197 4.23 15.92 8.87
N ASP A 198 4.20 16.04 10.20
CA ASP A 198 5.43 15.94 11.00
C ASP A 198 5.85 14.50 11.31
N GLU A 199 4.90 13.56 11.30
CA GLU A 199 5.12 12.17 11.69
C GLU A 199 4.27 11.23 10.82
N PHE A 200 4.54 9.92 10.90
CA PHE A 200 3.76 8.90 10.20
C PHE A 200 2.34 8.77 10.77
N SER A 201 1.42 8.27 9.96
CA SER A 201 0.07 7.85 10.39
C SER A 201 -0.09 6.35 10.16
N LEU A 202 -0.75 5.67 11.10
CA LEU A 202 -1.01 4.23 11.06
C LEU A 202 -2.51 3.97 11.19
N LEU A 203 -3.11 3.58 10.08
CA LEU A 203 -4.53 3.36 9.89
C LEU A 203 -4.80 1.85 9.91
N ASN A 204 -5.40 1.35 10.99
CA ASN A 204 -5.82 -0.04 11.12
C ASN A 204 -7.25 -0.19 10.57
N VAL A 205 -7.37 -0.62 9.30
CA VAL A 205 -8.66 -0.75 8.61
C VAL A 205 -9.19 -2.16 8.75
N HIS A 206 -10.28 -2.31 9.49
CA HIS A 206 -10.94 -3.59 9.68
C HIS A 206 -11.75 -3.97 8.44
N LEU A 207 -11.38 -5.09 7.82
CA LEU A 207 -12.02 -5.64 6.63
C LEU A 207 -12.54 -7.05 6.93
N GLN A 208 -13.53 -7.50 6.19
CA GLN A 208 -14.00 -8.88 6.31
C GLN A 208 -12.95 -9.84 5.69
N PRO A 209 -12.68 -11.02 6.29
CA PRO A 209 -11.67 -11.94 5.79
C PRO A 209 -11.81 -12.37 4.32
N ASN A 210 -13.05 -12.38 3.81
CA ASN A 210 -13.40 -12.77 2.44
C ASN A 210 -13.68 -11.58 1.51
N ASP A 211 -13.53 -10.35 1.99
CA ASP A 211 -13.70 -9.14 1.18
C ASP A 211 -12.40 -8.83 0.43
N THR A 212 -12.34 -9.26 -0.82
CA THR A 212 -11.16 -9.10 -1.68
C THR A 212 -11.39 -8.14 -2.84
N SER A 213 -10.31 -7.58 -3.36
CA SER A 213 -10.36 -6.73 -4.55
C SER A 213 -10.97 -7.46 -5.77
N PRO A 214 -11.70 -6.73 -6.64
CA PRO A 214 -12.19 -7.29 -7.91
C PRO A 214 -11.07 -7.85 -8.78
N ALA A 215 -9.86 -7.29 -8.71
CA ALA A 215 -8.70 -7.77 -9.46
C ALA A 215 -8.24 -9.15 -8.99
N LEU A 216 -8.16 -9.39 -7.67
CA LEU A 216 -7.82 -10.69 -7.11
C LEU A 216 -8.90 -11.73 -7.46
N GLN A 217 -10.18 -11.37 -7.39
CA GLN A 217 -11.28 -12.25 -7.80
C GLN A 217 -11.15 -12.70 -9.27
N ARG A 218 -10.90 -11.76 -10.19
CA ARG A 218 -10.68 -12.08 -11.61
C ARG A 218 -9.48 -13.01 -11.83
N LEU A 219 -8.38 -12.80 -11.08
CA LEU A 219 -7.21 -13.68 -11.16
C LEU A 219 -7.54 -15.10 -10.68
N ALA A 220 -8.18 -15.22 -9.51
CA ALA A 220 -8.57 -16.50 -8.93
C ALA A 220 -9.50 -17.29 -9.87
N GLU A 221 -10.51 -16.63 -10.46
CA GLU A 221 -11.40 -17.22 -11.47
C GLU A 221 -10.67 -17.67 -12.74
N SER A 222 -9.63 -16.94 -13.16
CA SER A 222 -8.85 -17.32 -14.34
C SER A 222 -7.94 -18.52 -14.07
N LEU A 223 -7.40 -18.64 -12.85
CA LEU A 223 -6.54 -19.76 -12.46
C LEU A 223 -7.34 -21.04 -12.24
N SER A 224 -8.54 -20.95 -11.63
CA SER A 224 -9.40 -22.10 -11.40
C SER A 224 -9.88 -22.79 -12.68
N LYS A 225 -9.99 -22.05 -13.79
CA LYS A 225 -10.32 -22.59 -15.12
C LYS A 225 -9.18 -23.36 -15.80
N ARG A 226 -7.95 -23.25 -15.28
CA ARG A 226 -6.75 -23.91 -15.82
C ARG A 226 -6.36 -25.18 -15.05
N LEU A 227 -7.05 -25.46 -13.94
CA LEU A 227 -6.95 -26.69 -13.16
C LEU A 227 -8.08 -27.64 -13.57
#